data_AF-A0A3D1KGL3-F1
#
_entry.id   AF-A0A3D1KGL3-F1
#
_cell.length_a   1.000
_cell.length_b   1.000
_cell.length_c   1.000
_cell.angle_alpha   90.00
_cell.angle_beta   90.00
_cell.angle_gamma   90.00
#
_symmetry.space_group_name_H-M   'P 1'
#
loop_
_entity.id
_entity.type
_entity.pdbx_description
1 polymer ?
#
loop_
_entity_poly.entity_id
_entity_poly.type
_entity_poly.pdbx_seq_one_letter_code
_entity_poly.pdbx_strand_id
1 'polypeptide(L)'
;MVSDVAGSSGSVMKGSFGTGLPGPLVSLLKEFSSTRLFKKQDAKGYKEFSVYISKLFNGTLLGERDSNGNLIPLKFDVRTEMGVTMQVGKQTIPVIINECIVRAFFLLRRLLQELSRDDIQGWSDVGKINWKAIIPLRNRTVERMLTIASMTFTVSDTADAAIHAAIESGGNWVLFSGRFVTRFNYVGAGRAALSIVREISNEKKETQLIHEKMILSEAKAALFLKQLQEFKEQLDLKVSNYLAEDIEGFMAGFEDMQHGLSTGDSNLVIRGNVTIQKVLGREPQFTNQEEFEALMESDAPLVL
;
A
#
# COMPACT_ATOMS: atom_id res chain seq x y z
N MET A 1 -27.05 39.65 -32.42
CA MET A 1 -26.91 38.71 -31.28
C MET A 1 -25.62 38.91 -30.47
N VAL A 2 -24.50 39.39 -31.03
CA VAL A 2 -23.29 39.73 -30.25
C VAL A 2 -23.43 41.02 -29.41
N SER A 3 -24.34 41.93 -29.78
CA SER A 3 -24.54 43.22 -29.09
C SER A 3 -25.22 43.13 -27.71
N ASP A 4 -26.03 42.09 -27.47
CA ASP A 4 -26.64 41.85 -26.14
C ASP A 4 -25.68 41.14 -25.17
N VAL A 5 -24.65 40.48 -25.72
CA VAL A 5 -23.62 39.76 -24.96
C VAL A 5 -22.59 40.71 -24.34
N ALA A 6 -22.32 41.85 -24.99
CA ALA A 6 -21.37 42.85 -24.51
C ALA A 6 -21.99 43.89 -23.54
N GLY A 7 -23.32 43.97 -23.50
CA GLY A 7 -24.02 45.15 -23.01
C GLY A 7 -23.93 46.28 -24.05
N SER A 8 -25.04 46.97 -24.30
CA SER A 8 -25.01 48.16 -25.17
C SER A 8 -24.05 49.19 -24.59
N SER A 9 -23.39 49.99 -25.43
CA SER A 9 -22.42 51.01 -25.02
C SER A 9 -22.97 51.96 -23.93
N GLY A 10 -24.29 52.20 -23.89
CA GLY A 10 -24.96 52.97 -22.84
C GLY A 10 -25.10 52.27 -21.48
N SER A 11 -25.05 50.93 -21.43
CA SER A 11 -25.12 50.13 -20.19
C SER A 11 -23.75 49.94 -19.52
N VAL A 12 -22.69 49.84 -20.32
CA VAL A 12 -21.29 49.79 -19.85
C VAL A 12 -20.89 51.13 -19.21
N MET A 13 -21.35 52.25 -19.77
CA MET A 13 -21.15 53.60 -19.20
C MET A 13 -21.91 53.83 -17.88
N LYS A 14 -22.92 52.99 -17.57
CA LYS A 14 -23.68 52.99 -16.31
C LYS A 14 -23.22 51.91 -15.30
N GLY A 15 -22.09 51.25 -15.53
CA GLY A 15 -21.54 50.23 -14.64
C GLY A 15 -22.26 48.88 -14.67
N SER A 16 -23.22 48.69 -15.58
CA SER A 16 -23.91 47.41 -15.77
C SER A 16 -23.22 46.60 -16.86
N PHE A 17 -22.22 45.81 -16.47
CA PHE A 17 -21.69 44.76 -17.34
C PHE A 17 -22.79 43.73 -17.60
N GLY A 18 -22.99 43.35 -18.87
CA GLY A 18 -23.99 42.35 -19.29
C GLY A 18 -23.93 41.06 -18.47
N THR A 19 -24.98 40.23 -18.56
CA THR A 19 -25.10 38.98 -17.78
C THR A 19 -23.97 37.97 -18.04
N GLY A 20 -23.21 38.15 -19.12
CA GLY A 20 -22.15 37.23 -19.53
C GLY A 20 -22.73 35.97 -20.16
N LEU A 21 -21.89 35.22 -20.87
CA LEU A 21 -22.21 33.88 -21.35
C LEU A 21 -21.46 32.86 -20.48
N PRO A 22 -22.06 31.69 -20.18
CA PRO A 22 -21.32 30.61 -19.54
C PRO A 22 -20.24 30.10 -20.49
N GLY A 23 -19.01 29.94 -20.00
CA GLY A 23 -17.94 29.37 -20.80
C GLY A 23 -18.02 27.85 -20.85
N PRO A 24 -17.14 27.20 -21.65
CA PRO A 24 -17.13 25.76 -21.80
C PRO A 24 -17.06 25.01 -20.46
N LEU A 25 -16.30 25.51 -19.49
CA LEU A 25 -16.16 24.86 -18.19
C LEU A 25 -17.42 24.98 -17.35
N VAL A 26 -17.99 26.19 -17.22
CA VAL A 26 -19.24 26.38 -16.46
C VAL A 26 -20.41 25.65 -17.14
N SER A 27 -20.44 25.60 -18.47
CA SER A 27 -21.45 24.84 -19.22
C SER A 27 -21.35 23.34 -18.94
N LEU A 28 -20.16 22.75 -19.01
CA LEU A 28 -19.92 21.34 -18.67
C LEU A 28 -20.29 21.03 -17.22
N LEU A 29 -19.92 21.90 -16.27
CA LEU A 29 -20.28 21.73 -14.86
C LEU A 29 -21.80 21.78 -14.67
N LYS A 30 -22.50 22.64 -15.42
CA LYS A 30 -23.95 22.74 -15.38
C LYS A 30 -24.61 21.48 -15.94
N GLU A 31 -24.10 20.95 -17.05
CA GLU A 31 -24.53 19.68 -17.62
C GLU A 31 -24.28 18.51 -16.65
N PHE A 32 -23.09 18.43 -16.07
CA PHE A 32 -22.75 17.41 -15.08
C PHE A 32 -23.66 17.49 -13.84
N SER A 33 -23.99 18.71 -13.40
CA SER A 33 -24.95 18.92 -12.30
C SER A 33 -26.36 18.42 -12.59
N SER A 34 -26.71 18.32 -13.88
CA SER A 34 -28.02 17.84 -14.32
C SER A 34 -28.14 16.31 -14.30
N THR A 35 -27.02 15.59 -14.20
CA THR A 35 -27.01 14.11 -14.18
C THR A 35 -27.72 13.51 -12.96
N ARG A 36 -28.13 12.23 -13.08
CA ARG A 36 -28.90 11.50 -12.04
C ARG A 36 -28.09 11.21 -10.77
N LEU A 37 -26.78 11.46 -10.79
CA LEU A 37 -25.87 11.29 -9.67
C LEU A 37 -26.12 12.31 -8.55
N PHE A 38 -26.57 13.51 -8.89
CA PHE A 38 -26.85 14.59 -7.93
C PHE A 38 -28.36 14.70 -7.66
N LYS A 39 -28.83 13.96 -6.65
CA LYS A 39 -30.24 13.93 -6.24
C LYS A 39 -30.60 14.91 -5.12
N LYS A 40 -29.60 15.47 -4.43
CA LYS A 40 -29.84 16.36 -3.29
C LYS A 40 -30.45 17.69 -3.77
N GLN A 41 -31.67 17.95 -3.33
CA GLN A 41 -32.45 19.14 -3.67
C GLN A 41 -32.42 20.13 -2.52
N ASP A 42 -32.29 21.41 -2.85
CA ASP A 42 -32.46 22.53 -1.92
C ASP A 42 -33.96 22.70 -1.57
N ALA A 43 -34.27 23.48 -0.55
CA ALA A 43 -35.63 23.77 -0.07
C ALA A 43 -36.58 24.31 -1.17
N LYS A 44 -36.03 24.76 -2.29
CA LYS A 44 -36.75 25.28 -3.47
C LYS A 44 -36.90 24.27 -4.61
N GLY A 45 -36.52 23.00 -4.42
CA GLY A 45 -36.65 21.93 -5.41
C GLY A 45 -35.55 21.89 -6.50
N TYR A 46 -34.57 22.81 -6.47
CA TYR A 46 -33.41 22.77 -7.37
C TYR A 46 -32.30 21.89 -6.82
N LYS A 47 -31.54 21.22 -7.69
CA LYS A 47 -30.35 20.45 -7.28
C LYS A 47 -29.31 21.39 -6.66
N GLU A 48 -28.87 21.11 -5.42
CA GLU A 48 -27.94 21.98 -4.68
C GLU A 48 -26.66 22.28 -5.48
N PHE A 49 -26.07 21.24 -6.08
CA PHE A 49 -24.87 21.39 -6.88
C PHE A 49 -25.08 22.34 -8.07
N SER A 50 -26.24 22.29 -8.72
CA SER A 50 -26.58 23.19 -9.81
C SER A 50 -26.72 24.65 -9.36
N VAL A 51 -27.20 24.87 -8.12
CA VAL A 51 -27.28 26.19 -7.49
C VAL A 51 -25.89 26.75 -7.20
N TYR A 52 -24.95 25.92 -6.73
CA TYR A 52 -23.56 26.33 -6.53
C TYR A 52 -22.89 26.77 -7.85
N ILE A 53 -23.09 26.04 -8.94
CA ILE A 53 -22.56 26.43 -10.26
C ILE A 53 -23.19 27.76 -10.73
N SER A 54 -24.48 27.98 -10.48
CA SER A 54 -25.14 29.26 -10.79
C SER A 54 -24.61 30.42 -9.94
N LYS A 55 -24.30 30.20 -8.66
CA LYS A 55 -23.66 31.21 -7.79
C LYS A 55 -22.23 31.53 -8.24
N LEU A 56 -21.50 30.52 -8.73
CA LEU A 56 -20.17 30.69 -9.31
C LEU A 56 -20.22 31.56 -10.58
N PHE A 57 -21.14 31.25 -11.51
CA PHE A 57 -21.34 32.04 -12.73
C PHE A 57 -21.74 33.50 -12.43
N ASN A 58 -22.70 33.69 -11.51
CA ASN A 58 -23.17 35.01 -11.12
C ASN A 58 -22.14 35.79 -10.26
N GLY A 59 -21.03 35.15 -9.87
CA GLY A 59 -19.94 35.74 -9.11
C GLY A 59 -20.22 35.96 -7.63
N THR A 60 -21.31 35.40 -7.11
CA THR A 60 -21.65 35.50 -5.69
C THR A 60 -20.91 34.47 -4.83
N LEU A 61 -20.34 33.42 -5.45
CA LEU A 61 -19.62 32.37 -4.74
C LEU A 61 -18.16 32.73 -4.42
N LEU A 62 -17.46 33.37 -5.36
CA LEU A 62 -16.06 33.80 -5.22
C LEU A 62 -15.93 35.31 -5.01
N GLY A 63 -17.06 36.01 -4.80
CA GLY A 63 -17.06 37.46 -4.60
C GLY A 63 -16.49 37.82 -3.24
N GLU A 64 -15.61 38.82 -3.23
CA GLU A 64 -15.07 39.39 -2.00
C GLU A 64 -16.07 40.39 -1.40
N ARG A 65 -16.03 40.59 -0.09
CA ARG A 65 -16.83 41.61 0.57
C ARG A 65 -15.93 42.80 0.89
N ASP A 66 -16.35 43.97 0.45
CA ASP A 66 -15.67 45.23 0.78
C ASP A 66 -15.80 45.54 2.29
N SER A 67 -15.02 46.49 2.77
CA SER A 67 -14.99 46.98 4.16
C SER A 67 -16.36 47.47 4.67
N ASN A 68 -17.26 47.81 3.75
CA ASN A 68 -18.64 48.21 4.03
C ASN A 68 -19.67 47.05 3.99
N GLY A 69 -19.21 45.80 3.88
CA GLY A 69 -20.05 44.60 3.86
C GLY A 69 -20.73 44.29 2.51
N ASN A 70 -20.51 45.13 1.48
CA ASN A 70 -21.06 44.94 0.14
C ASN A 70 -20.27 43.89 -0.64
N LEU A 71 -20.97 42.96 -1.29
CA LEU A 71 -20.37 41.89 -2.10
C LEU A 71 -19.92 42.46 -3.46
N ILE A 72 -18.63 42.33 -3.76
CA ILE A 72 -18.06 42.58 -5.09
C ILE A 72 -18.09 41.24 -5.85
N PRO A 73 -19.03 41.06 -6.80
CA PRO A 73 -19.21 39.77 -7.44
C PRO A 73 -18.06 39.46 -8.42
N LEU A 74 -17.36 38.35 -8.21
CA LEU A 74 -16.35 37.85 -9.14
C LEU A 74 -16.97 36.85 -10.12
N LYS A 75 -17.54 37.34 -11.22
CA LYS A 75 -18.24 36.51 -12.21
C LYS A 75 -17.27 35.56 -12.93
N PHE A 76 -17.61 34.28 -12.93
CA PHE A 76 -16.89 33.26 -13.70
C PHE A 76 -17.61 33.04 -15.03
N ASP A 77 -17.42 33.98 -15.97
CA ASP A 77 -18.00 33.95 -17.32
C ASP A 77 -16.95 33.51 -18.37
N VAL A 78 -17.34 33.44 -19.65
CA VAL A 78 -16.42 33.10 -20.76
C VAL A 78 -15.13 33.93 -20.72
N ARG A 79 -15.19 35.20 -20.33
CA ARG A 79 -14.02 36.08 -20.32
C ARG A 79 -13.07 35.71 -19.19
N THR A 80 -13.60 35.45 -18.00
CA THR A 80 -12.82 34.94 -16.86
C THR A 80 -12.24 33.56 -17.17
N GLU A 81 -13.02 32.66 -17.78
CA GLU A 81 -12.53 31.34 -18.22
C GLU A 81 -11.40 31.45 -19.25
N MET A 82 -11.52 32.37 -20.23
CA MET A 82 -10.47 32.64 -21.22
C MET A 82 -9.25 33.29 -20.57
N GLY A 83 -9.43 34.18 -19.59
CA GLY A 83 -8.34 34.80 -18.82
C GLY A 83 -7.55 33.76 -18.02
N VAL A 84 -8.25 32.88 -17.31
CA VAL A 84 -7.64 31.73 -16.61
C VAL A 84 -6.93 30.81 -17.61
N THR A 85 -7.55 30.51 -18.75
CA THR A 85 -6.93 29.70 -19.82
C THR A 85 -5.66 30.33 -20.38
N MET A 86 -5.66 31.65 -20.58
CA MET A 86 -4.50 32.39 -21.07
C MET A 86 -3.36 32.38 -20.02
N GLN A 87 -3.70 32.53 -18.74
CA GLN A 87 -2.74 32.55 -17.64
C GLN A 87 -2.14 31.17 -17.36
N VAL A 88 -2.94 30.11 -17.46
CA VAL A 88 -2.50 28.72 -17.23
C VAL A 88 -1.69 28.18 -18.41
N GLY A 89 -1.75 28.82 -19.58
CA GLY A 89 -0.99 28.43 -20.77
C GLY A 89 -1.58 27.20 -21.47
N LYS A 90 -1.69 27.26 -22.80
CA LYS A 90 -2.37 26.23 -23.61
C LYS A 90 -1.76 24.83 -23.44
N GLN A 91 -0.45 24.74 -23.21
CA GLN A 91 0.27 23.47 -23.04
C GLN A 91 0.06 22.82 -21.66
N THR A 92 -0.37 23.59 -20.65
CA THR A 92 -0.58 23.09 -19.29
C THR A 92 -1.92 22.40 -19.12
N ILE A 93 -2.93 22.80 -19.90
CA ILE A 93 -4.29 22.25 -19.82
C ILE A 93 -4.31 20.73 -20.04
N PRO A 94 -3.69 20.16 -21.10
CA PRO A 94 -3.63 18.72 -21.29
C PRO A 94 -2.98 17.98 -20.12
N VAL A 95 -1.93 18.56 -19.53
CA VAL A 95 -1.21 17.98 -18.40
C VAL A 95 -2.09 17.91 -17.15
N ILE A 96 -2.82 18.98 -16.85
CA ILE A 96 -3.76 19.02 -15.71
C ILE A 96 -4.89 18.02 -15.92
N ILE A 97 -5.46 17.97 -17.13
CA ILE A 97 -6.54 17.03 -17.47
C ILE A 97 -6.07 15.59 -17.28
N ASN A 98 -4.88 15.24 -17.79
CA ASN A 98 -4.29 13.92 -17.60
C ASN A 98 -4.16 13.57 -16.10
N GLU A 99 -3.66 14.50 -15.30
CA GLU A 99 -3.51 14.29 -13.85
C GLU A 99 -4.86 14.09 -13.13
N CYS A 100 -5.88 14.86 -13.51
CA CYS A 100 -7.24 14.71 -13.01
C CYS A 100 -7.85 13.35 -13.40
N ILE A 101 -7.69 12.94 -14.66
CA ILE A 101 -8.22 11.67 -15.18
C ILE A 101 -7.58 10.49 -14.43
N VAL A 102 -6.25 10.44 -14.35
CA VAL A 102 -5.54 9.34 -13.67
C VAL A 102 -5.98 9.23 -12.21
N ARG A 103 -6.10 10.36 -11.50
CA ARG A 103 -6.56 10.38 -10.10
C ARG A 103 -8.02 10.00 -9.95
N ALA A 104 -8.89 10.44 -10.86
CA ALA A 104 -10.31 10.09 -10.85
C ALA A 104 -10.52 8.59 -11.07
N PHE A 105 -9.84 8.00 -12.06
CA PHE A 105 -9.92 6.56 -12.32
C PHE A 105 -9.35 5.73 -11.16
N PHE A 106 -8.25 6.16 -10.55
CA PHE A 106 -7.72 5.51 -9.35
C PHE A 106 -8.73 5.54 -8.21
N LEU A 107 -9.31 6.71 -7.93
CA LEU A 107 -10.30 6.87 -6.86
C LEU A 107 -11.55 6.03 -7.14
N LEU A 108 -12.09 6.06 -8.35
CA LEU A 108 -13.25 5.26 -8.74
C LEU A 108 -12.98 3.77 -8.58
N ARG A 109 -11.84 3.28 -9.10
CA ARG A 109 -11.45 1.88 -8.98
C ARG A 109 -11.33 1.46 -7.52
N ARG A 110 -10.67 2.27 -6.69
CA ARG A 110 -10.45 1.94 -5.28
C ARG A 110 -11.73 2.01 -4.47
N LEU A 111 -12.62 2.97 -4.77
CA LEU A 111 -13.93 3.07 -4.17
C LEU A 111 -14.79 1.85 -4.51
N LEU A 112 -14.81 1.43 -5.78
CA LEU A 112 -15.52 0.22 -6.22
C LEU A 112 -14.98 -1.03 -5.53
N GLN A 113 -13.65 -1.19 -5.46
CA GLN A 113 -13.04 -2.32 -4.75
C GLN A 113 -13.39 -2.36 -3.27
N GLU A 114 -13.42 -1.20 -2.60
CA GLU A 114 -13.77 -1.14 -1.18
C GLU A 114 -15.26 -1.43 -0.98
N LEU A 115 -16.12 -0.94 -1.87
CA LEU A 115 -17.57 -1.17 -1.83
C LEU A 115 -17.96 -2.60 -2.19
N SER A 116 -17.16 -3.31 -2.97
CA SER A 116 -17.35 -4.72 -3.31
C SER A 116 -16.84 -5.70 -2.24
N ARG A 117 -16.37 -5.23 -1.08
CA ARG A 117 -16.02 -6.11 0.04
C ARG A 117 -17.28 -6.63 0.72
N ASP A 118 -17.29 -7.92 1.06
CA ASP A 118 -18.43 -8.62 1.67
C ASP A 118 -18.91 -7.99 3.01
N ASP A 119 -18.07 -7.17 3.64
CA ASP A 119 -18.33 -6.45 4.89
C ASP A 119 -19.23 -5.20 4.74
N ILE A 120 -19.56 -4.76 3.52
CA ILE A 120 -20.33 -3.53 3.26
C ILE A 120 -21.67 -3.88 2.63
N GLN A 121 -22.72 -3.97 3.46
CA GLN A 121 -24.07 -4.31 2.99
C GLN A 121 -24.99 -3.09 2.82
N GLY A 122 -24.58 -1.88 3.23
CA GLY A 122 -25.40 -0.69 3.05
C GLY A 122 -24.75 0.66 3.41
N TRP A 123 -25.56 1.73 3.28
CA TRP A 123 -25.16 3.12 3.56
C TRP A 123 -24.76 3.37 5.03
N SER A 124 -25.13 2.47 5.95
CA SER A 124 -24.73 2.48 7.37
C SER A 124 -23.26 2.13 7.59
N ASP A 125 -22.63 1.41 6.65
CA ASP A 125 -21.26 0.90 6.77
C ASP A 125 -20.21 1.81 6.09
N VAL A 126 -20.62 2.98 5.61
CA VAL A 126 -19.73 3.97 4.96
C VAL A 126 -18.59 4.43 5.90
N GLY A 127 -18.80 4.33 7.22
CA GLY A 127 -17.76 4.60 8.23
C GLY A 127 -16.64 3.56 8.28
N LYS A 128 -16.87 2.33 7.78
CA LYS A 128 -15.85 1.26 7.73
C LYS A 128 -14.92 1.39 6.51
N ILE A 129 -15.24 2.28 5.58
CA ILE A 129 -14.47 2.51 4.36
C ILE A 129 -13.11 3.10 4.73
N ASN A 130 -12.03 2.48 4.24
CA ASN A 130 -10.69 3.02 4.42
C ASN A 130 -10.42 4.20 3.48
N TRP A 131 -10.87 5.39 3.89
CA TRP A 131 -10.67 6.64 3.16
C TRP A 131 -9.19 6.97 2.88
N LYS A 132 -8.30 6.59 3.80
CA LYS A 132 -6.85 6.82 3.66
C LYS A 132 -6.26 6.04 2.47
N ALA A 133 -6.85 4.89 2.15
CA ALA A 133 -6.45 4.09 0.99
C ALA A 133 -7.09 4.56 -0.33
N ILE A 134 -8.21 5.29 -0.28
CA ILE A 134 -8.97 5.76 -1.46
C ILE A 134 -8.43 7.10 -1.98
N ILE A 135 -7.96 7.96 -1.08
CA ILE A 135 -7.46 9.30 -1.44
C ILE A 135 -6.27 9.16 -2.42
N PRO A 136 -6.34 9.78 -3.62
CA PRO A 136 -5.33 9.62 -4.67
C PRO A 136 -4.09 10.50 -4.44
N LEU A 137 -3.82 10.91 -3.20
CA LEU A 137 -2.74 11.82 -2.86
C LEU A 137 -1.59 11.04 -2.21
N ARG A 138 -0.37 11.24 -2.72
CA ARG A 138 0.88 10.66 -2.16
C ARG A 138 0.86 9.13 -2.06
N ASN A 139 0.24 8.46 -3.03
CA ASN A 139 0.25 7.02 -3.14
C ASN A 139 1.20 6.61 -4.28
N ARG A 140 2.13 5.69 -4.01
CA ARG A 140 3.11 5.18 -4.99
C ARG A 140 2.43 4.66 -6.25
N THR A 141 1.27 4.00 -6.12
CA THR A 141 0.53 3.50 -7.29
C THR A 141 0.04 4.63 -8.18
N VAL A 142 -0.46 5.73 -7.59
CA VAL A 142 -0.92 6.90 -8.35
C VAL A 142 0.28 7.62 -8.99
N GLU A 143 1.40 7.76 -8.27
CA GLU A 143 2.62 8.36 -8.80
C GLU A 143 3.14 7.59 -10.02
N ARG A 144 3.15 6.25 -9.97
CA ARG A 144 3.51 5.40 -11.10
C ARG A 144 2.56 5.55 -12.29
N MET A 145 1.25 5.50 -12.04
CA MET A 145 0.24 5.71 -13.10
C MET A 145 0.41 7.07 -13.77
N LEU A 146 0.66 8.11 -12.98
CA LEU A 146 0.85 9.47 -13.47
C LEU A 146 2.15 9.62 -14.26
N THR A 147 3.22 8.93 -13.85
CA THR A 147 4.49 8.86 -14.59
C THR A 147 4.28 8.19 -15.94
N ILE A 148 3.66 7.00 -15.96
CA ILE A 148 3.37 6.26 -17.20
C ILE A 148 2.54 7.12 -18.16
N ALA A 149 1.43 7.68 -17.67
CA ALA A 149 0.55 8.50 -18.49
C ALA A 149 1.27 9.75 -19.03
N SER A 150 2.03 10.45 -18.19
CA SER A 150 2.80 11.64 -18.62
C SER A 150 3.85 11.30 -19.68
N MET A 151 4.53 10.15 -19.55
CA MET A 151 5.47 9.67 -20.55
C MET A 151 4.78 9.33 -21.87
N THR A 152 3.66 8.60 -21.83
CA THR A 152 2.89 8.26 -23.04
C THR A 152 2.42 9.51 -23.79
N PHE A 153 1.86 10.49 -23.08
CA PHE A 153 1.44 11.76 -23.69
C PHE A 153 2.63 12.51 -24.28
N THR A 154 3.75 12.60 -23.57
CA THR A 154 4.96 13.29 -24.06
C THR A 154 5.49 12.64 -25.34
N VAL A 155 5.55 11.31 -25.38
CA VAL A 155 5.98 10.57 -26.58
C VAL A 155 5.01 10.81 -27.74
N SER A 156 3.71 10.74 -27.49
CA SER A 156 2.68 11.00 -28.50
C SER A 156 2.76 12.42 -29.06
N ASP A 157 2.85 13.43 -28.19
CA ASP A 157 2.94 14.84 -28.57
C ASP A 157 4.24 15.13 -29.33
N THR A 158 5.36 14.51 -28.91
CA THR A 158 6.65 14.64 -29.59
C THR A 158 6.61 14.00 -30.97
N ALA A 159 5.99 12.82 -31.10
CA ALA A 159 5.82 12.14 -32.38
C ALA A 159 4.92 12.95 -33.31
N ASP A 160 3.80 13.49 -32.82
CA ASP A 160 2.91 14.35 -33.60
C ASP A 160 3.63 15.62 -34.10
N ALA A 161 4.39 16.28 -33.21
CA ALA A 161 5.18 17.44 -33.57
C ALA A 161 6.25 17.10 -34.63
N ALA A 162 6.91 15.94 -34.51
CA ALA A 162 7.91 15.47 -35.45
C ALA A 162 7.30 15.15 -36.83
N ILE A 163 6.15 14.47 -36.87
CA ILE A 163 5.46 14.14 -38.13
C ILE A 163 5.03 15.41 -38.84
N HIS A 164 4.39 16.35 -38.14
CA HIS A 164 3.99 17.63 -38.72
C HIS A 164 5.17 18.45 -39.20
N ALA A 165 6.25 18.53 -38.42
CA ALA A 165 7.47 19.21 -38.83
C ALA A 165 8.12 18.55 -40.06
N ALA A 166 8.08 17.22 -40.17
CA ALA A 166 8.61 16.49 -41.31
C ALA A 166 7.80 16.78 -42.58
N ILE A 167 6.47 16.75 -42.49
CA ILE A 167 5.57 17.07 -43.60
C ILE A 167 5.76 18.52 -44.07
N GLU A 168 5.79 19.48 -43.14
CA GLU A 168 5.95 20.90 -43.46
C GLU A 168 7.35 21.26 -43.97
N SER A 169 8.37 20.48 -43.62
CA SER A 169 9.76 20.76 -43.99
C SER A 169 10.19 20.21 -45.34
N GLY A 170 9.47 19.22 -45.89
CA GLY A 170 9.74 18.66 -47.22
C GLY A 170 11.17 18.14 -47.43
N GLY A 171 11.87 17.75 -46.35
CA GLY A 171 13.26 17.29 -46.38
C GLY A 171 14.32 18.36 -46.07
N ASN A 172 13.95 19.60 -45.77
CA ASN A 172 14.88 20.63 -45.32
C ASN A 172 15.07 20.61 -43.79
N TRP A 173 16.28 20.24 -43.33
CA TRP A 173 16.60 20.13 -41.90
C TRP A 173 16.46 21.42 -41.10
N VAL A 174 16.78 22.57 -41.69
CA VAL A 174 16.66 23.88 -41.04
C VAL A 174 15.18 24.23 -40.83
N LEU A 175 14.36 23.99 -41.84
CA LEU A 175 12.92 24.21 -41.74
C LEU A 175 12.26 23.22 -40.77
N PHE A 176 12.70 21.95 -40.79
CA PHE A 176 12.25 20.91 -39.86
C PHE A 176 12.45 21.33 -38.41
N SER A 177 13.69 21.70 -38.04
CA SER A 177 14.02 22.08 -36.66
C SER A 177 13.23 23.30 -36.20
N GLY A 178 13.07 24.32 -37.04
CA GLY A 178 12.24 25.48 -36.74
C GLY A 178 10.78 25.11 -36.48
N ARG A 179 10.18 24.29 -37.35
CA ARG A 179 8.77 23.86 -37.20
C ARG A 179 8.56 22.94 -36.01
N PHE A 180 9.49 22.02 -35.76
CA PHE A 180 9.45 21.10 -34.63
C PHE A 180 9.45 21.84 -33.29
N VAL A 181 10.39 22.78 -33.10
CA VAL A 181 10.51 23.59 -31.87
C VAL A 181 9.23 24.37 -31.57
N THR A 182 8.55 24.91 -32.60
CA THR A 182 7.29 25.64 -32.36
C THR A 182 6.11 24.75 -31.94
N ARG A 183 6.14 23.47 -32.31
CA ARG A 183 5.05 22.52 -32.02
C ARG A 183 5.32 21.65 -30.79
N PHE A 184 6.57 21.60 -30.30
CA PHE A 184 6.95 20.77 -29.18
C PHE A 184 6.24 21.17 -27.87
N ASN A 185 5.71 20.18 -27.15
CA ASN A 185 5.04 20.38 -25.86
C ASN A 185 6.06 20.42 -24.70
N TYR A 186 6.56 21.62 -24.40
CA TYR A 186 7.57 21.82 -23.34
C TYR A 186 7.03 21.55 -21.95
N VAL A 187 5.77 21.91 -21.68
CA VAL A 187 5.17 21.71 -20.35
C VAL A 187 4.97 20.22 -20.08
N GLY A 188 4.47 19.47 -21.06
CA GLY A 188 4.34 18.02 -20.99
C GLY A 188 5.69 17.33 -20.76
N ALA A 189 6.70 17.69 -21.57
CA ALA A 189 8.04 17.13 -21.46
C ALA A 189 8.70 17.43 -20.10
N GLY A 190 8.60 18.67 -19.60
CA GLY A 190 9.11 19.03 -18.28
C GLY A 190 8.42 18.25 -17.15
N ARG A 191 7.09 18.08 -17.26
CA ARG A 191 6.31 17.29 -16.29
C ARG A 191 6.70 15.81 -16.29
N ALA A 192 6.94 15.23 -17.47
CA ALA A 192 7.39 13.85 -17.62
C ALA A 192 8.80 13.65 -17.05
N ALA A 193 9.72 14.58 -17.33
CA ALA A 193 11.07 14.56 -16.76
C ALA A 193 11.03 14.58 -15.22
N LEU A 194 10.22 15.45 -14.61
CA LEU A 194 10.03 15.50 -13.16
C LEU A 194 9.46 14.18 -12.60
N SER A 195 8.55 13.52 -13.33
CA SER A 195 8.02 12.22 -12.89
C SER A 195 9.06 11.10 -12.95
N ILE A 196 9.91 11.08 -13.99
CA ILE A 196 11.00 10.09 -14.11
C ILE A 196 11.98 10.24 -12.95
N VAL A 197 12.40 11.47 -12.64
CA VAL A 197 13.31 11.75 -11.51
C VAL A 197 12.72 11.25 -10.18
N ARG A 198 11.41 11.47 -9.97
CA ARG A 198 10.72 10.98 -8.77
C ARG A 198 10.67 9.46 -8.71
N GLU A 199 10.38 8.79 -9.82
CA GLU A 199 10.33 7.33 -9.87
C GLU A 199 11.71 6.72 -9.57
N ILE A 200 12.79 7.23 -10.18
CA ILE A 200 14.16 6.78 -9.92
C ILE A 200 14.54 7.00 -8.45
N SER A 201 14.19 8.15 -7.87
CA SER A 201 14.44 8.44 -6.45
C SER A 201 13.71 7.45 -5.53
N ASN A 202 12.45 7.17 -5.85
CA ASN A 202 11.60 6.24 -5.09
C ASN A 202 12.05 4.78 -5.24
N GLU A 203 12.58 4.40 -6.40
CA GLU A 203 13.18 3.08 -6.64
C GLU A 203 14.46 2.91 -5.83
N LYS A 204 15.35 3.90 -5.83
CA LYS A 204 16.57 3.89 -5.02
C LYS A 204 16.30 3.72 -3.53
N LYS A 205 15.24 4.36 -3.01
CA LYS A 205 14.83 4.20 -1.61
C LYS A 205 14.34 2.77 -1.32
N GLU A 206 13.60 2.16 -2.24
CA GLU A 206 13.12 0.79 -2.06
C GLU A 206 14.26 -0.22 -2.11
N THR A 207 15.21 -0.08 -3.03
CA THR A 207 16.36 -0.99 -3.11
C THR A 207 17.21 -0.91 -1.85
N GLN A 208 17.40 0.29 -1.28
CA GLN A 208 18.05 0.47 0.02
C GLN A 208 17.30 -0.24 1.15
N LEU A 209 15.98 -0.07 1.23
CA LEU A 209 15.16 -0.72 2.27
C LEU A 209 15.16 -2.25 2.13
N ILE A 210 15.15 -2.78 0.91
CA ILE A 210 15.24 -4.22 0.65
C ILE A 210 16.61 -4.75 1.11
N HIS A 211 17.68 -4.03 0.77
CA HIS A 211 19.04 -4.41 1.18
C HIS A 211 19.19 -4.41 2.71
N GLU A 212 18.67 -3.39 3.39
CA GLU A 212 18.68 -3.33 4.86
C GLU A 212 17.91 -4.50 5.50
N LYS A 213 16.72 -4.81 4.97
CA LYS A 213 15.93 -5.97 5.42
C LYS A 213 16.64 -7.30 5.17
N MET A 214 17.33 -7.41 4.04
CA MET A 214 18.11 -8.60 3.69
C MET A 214 19.24 -8.81 4.69
N ILE A 215 20.06 -7.79 4.97
CA ILE A 215 21.13 -7.85 5.98
C ILE A 215 20.57 -8.25 7.35
N LEU A 216 19.44 -7.65 7.76
CA LEU A 216 18.80 -7.98 9.03
C LEU A 216 18.30 -9.43 9.07
N SER A 217 17.77 -9.94 7.95
CA SER A 217 17.33 -11.34 7.84
C SER A 217 18.50 -12.32 7.88
N GLU A 218 19.61 -12.00 7.23
CA GLU A 218 20.85 -12.78 7.26
C GLU A 218 21.44 -12.82 8.68
N ALA A 219 21.48 -11.68 9.37
CA ALA A 219 21.94 -11.60 10.76
C ALA A 219 21.06 -12.45 11.70
N LYS A 220 19.74 -12.41 11.53
CA LYS A 220 18.82 -13.26 12.30
C LYS A 220 19.01 -14.74 12.01
N ALA A 221 19.19 -15.12 10.74
CA ALA A 221 19.46 -16.50 10.36
C ALA A 221 20.78 -17.01 10.96
N ALA A 222 21.83 -16.18 10.94
CA ALA A 222 23.12 -16.52 11.56
C ALA A 222 23.01 -16.73 13.07
N LEU A 223 22.25 -15.89 13.77
CA LEU A 223 21.98 -16.07 15.21
C LEU A 223 21.22 -17.37 15.49
N PHE A 224 20.20 -17.70 14.69
CA PHE A 224 19.44 -18.93 14.84
C PHE A 224 20.30 -20.18 14.58
N LEU A 225 21.17 -20.14 13.58
CA LEU A 225 22.15 -21.20 13.32
C LEU A 225 23.10 -21.40 14.50
N LYS A 226 23.58 -20.30 15.11
CA LYS A 226 24.43 -20.36 16.29
C LYS A 226 23.69 -21.02 17.48
N GLN A 227 22.45 -20.63 17.73
CA GLN A 227 21.63 -21.24 18.79
C GLN A 227 21.39 -22.73 18.54
N LEU A 228 21.14 -23.14 17.29
CA LEU A 228 20.99 -24.55 16.93
C LEU A 228 22.29 -25.34 17.17
N GLN A 229 23.44 -24.74 16.88
CA GLN A 229 24.73 -25.38 17.13
C GLN A 229 24.99 -25.54 18.64
N GLU A 230 24.73 -24.50 19.44
CA GLU A 230 24.82 -24.57 20.91
C GLU A 230 23.86 -25.63 21.48
N PHE A 231 22.63 -25.71 20.95
CA PHE A 231 21.67 -26.73 21.34
C PHE A 231 22.12 -28.15 20.97
N LYS A 232 22.73 -28.31 19.79
CA LYS A 232 23.32 -29.60 19.38
C LYS A 232 24.43 -30.04 20.33
N GLU A 233 25.35 -29.13 20.67
CA GLU A 233 26.44 -29.44 21.63
C GLU A 233 25.88 -29.82 23.01
N GLN A 234 24.84 -29.12 23.48
CA GLN A 234 24.16 -29.47 24.73
C GLN A 234 23.49 -30.85 24.66
N LEU A 235 22.86 -31.19 23.54
CA LEU A 235 22.28 -32.52 23.32
C LEU A 235 23.36 -33.61 23.31
N ASP A 236 24.45 -33.40 22.57
CA ASP A 236 25.55 -34.36 22.47
C ASP A 236 26.17 -34.63 23.86
N LEU A 237 26.39 -33.58 24.67
CA LEU A 237 26.84 -33.71 26.06
C LEU A 237 25.84 -34.47 26.93
N LYS A 238 24.54 -34.13 26.82
CA LYS A 238 23.51 -34.76 27.64
C LYS A 238 23.36 -36.24 27.30
N VAL A 239 23.36 -36.59 26.01
CA VAL A 239 23.34 -37.98 25.53
C VAL A 239 24.60 -38.72 25.98
N SER A 240 25.77 -38.10 25.86
CA SER A 240 27.03 -38.71 26.34
C SER A 240 27.01 -38.99 27.83
N ASN A 241 26.53 -38.05 28.65
CA ASN A 241 26.43 -38.23 30.10
C ASN A 241 25.43 -39.33 30.46
N TYR A 242 24.23 -39.33 29.84
CA TYR A 242 23.26 -40.42 30.05
C TYR A 242 23.84 -41.78 29.68
N LEU A 243 24.50 -41.90 28.52
CA LEU A 243 25.09 -43.17 28.10
C LEU A 243 26.23 -43.61 29.03
N ALA A 244 27.05 -42.70 29.51
CA ALA A 244 28.15 -43.02 30.42
C ALA A 244 27.63 -43.47 31.80
N GLU A 245 26.69 -42.72 32.38
CA GLU A 245 26.06 -43.02 33.67
C GLU A 245 25.32 -44.37 33.63
N ASP A 246 24.58 -44.62 32.55
CA ASP A 246 23.85 -45.87 32.39
C ASP A 246 24.79 -47.06 32.21
N ILE A 247 25.82 -46.96 31.35
CA ILE A 247 26.76 -48.06 31.10
C ILE A 247 27.54 -48.42 32.36
N GLU A 248 27.97 -47.45 33.16
CA GLU A 248 28.67 -47.71 34.42
C GLU A 248 27.76 -48.46 35.41
N GLY A 249 26.50 -48.03 35.55
CA GLY A 249 25.52 -48.72 36.39
C GLY A 249 25.16 -50.12 35.90
N PHE A 250 25.08 -50.33 34.58
CA PHE A 250 24.92 -51.67 34.00
C PHE A 250 26.12 -52.58 34.31
N MET A 251 27.34 -52.09 34.10
CA MET A 251 28.57 -52.85 34.35
C MET A 251 28.68 -53.27 35.82
N ALA A 252 28.43 -52.34 36.75
CA ALA A 252 28.41 -52.64 38.18
C ALA A 252 27.33 -53.68 38.54
N GLY A 253 26.12 -53.56 37.97
CA GLY A 253 25.05 -54.52 38.18
C GLY A 253 25.36 -55.93 37.62
N PHE A 254 26.01 -56.01 36.45
CA PHE A 254 26.45 -57.28 35.88
C PHE A 254 27.60 -57.92 36.69
N GLU A 255 28.52 -57.12 37.22
CA GLU A 255 29.61 -57.60 38.07
C GLU A 255 29.06 -58.20 39.37
N ASP A 256 28.13 -57.52 40.04
CA ASP A 256 27.43 -58.02 41.23
C ASP A 256 26.69 -59.35 40.94
N MET A 257 26.00 -59.46 39.80
CA MET A 257 25.33 -60.69 39.39
C MET A 257 26.31 -61.83 39.10
N GLN A 258 27.41 -61.55 38.38
CA GLN A 258 28.43 -62.54 38.07
C GLN A 258 29.11 -63.05 39.34
N HIS A 259 29.41 -62.16 40.28
CA HIS A 259 29.96 -62.51 41.58
C HIS A 259 28.96 -63.35 42.40
N GLY A 260 27.69 -62.96 42.45
CA GLY A 260 26.62 -63.74 43.11
C GLY A 260 26.45 -65.14 42.51
N LEU A 261 26.46 -65.26 41.18
CA LEU A 261 26.36 -66.56 40.49
C LEU A 261 27.57 -67.47 40.75
N SER A 262 28.77 -66.92 40.88
CA SER A 262 29.99 -67.70 41.15
C SER A 262 30.13 -68.12 42.62
N THR A 263 29.58 -67.33 43.55
CA THR A 263 29.65 -67.58 45.01
C THR A 263 28.41 -68.26 45.57
N GLY A 264 27.31 -68.31 44.81
CA GLY A 264 26.02 -68.85 45.23
C GLY A 264 25.20 -67.89 46.11
N ASP A 265 25.55 -66.60 46.15
CA ASP A 265 24.84 -65.58 46.94
C ASP A 265 23.75 -64.89 46.12
N SER A 266 22.50 -65.30 46.35
CA SER A 266 21.32 -64.73 45.69
C SER A 266 21.11 -63.24 45.98
N ASN A 267 21.56 -62.72 47.13
CA ASN A 267 21.41 -61.30 47.45
C ASN A 267 22.26 -60.41 46.53
N LEU A 268 23.42 -60.89 46.10
CA LEU A 268 24.26 -60.18 45.13
C LEU A 268 23.64 -60.19 43.73
N VAL A 269 23.01 -61.30 43.34
CA VAL A 269 22.27 -61.37 42.07
C VAL A 269 21.09 -60.40 42.05
N ILE A 270 20.32 -60.35 43.16
CA ILE A 270 19.20 -59.43 43.31
C ILE A 270 19.69 -57.98 43.32
N ARG A 271 20.77 -57.67 44.04
CA ARG A 271 21.36 -56.33 44.07
C ARG A 271 21.77 -55.86 42.68
N GLY A 272 22.44 -56.70 41.91
CA GLY A 272 22.85 -56.36 40.54
C GLY A 272 21.65 -56.08 39.62
N ASN A 273 20.57 -56.87 39.74
CA ASN A 273 19.31 -56.62 39.04
C ASN A 273 18.64 -55.30 39.48
N VAL A 274 18.62 -54.99 40.77
CA VAL A 274 18.10 -53.72 41.30
C VAL A 274 18.87 -52.52 40.77
N THR A 275 20.21 -52.61 40.73
CA THR A 275 21.05 -51.55 40.17
C THR A 275 20.72 -51.30 38.70
N ILE A 276 20.55 -52.37 37.91
CA ILE A 276 20.14 -52.27 36.50
C ILE A 276 18.73 -51.68 36.34
N GLN A 277 17.77 -52.09 37.17
CA GLN A 277 16.41 -51.55 37.11
C GLN A 277 16.37 -50.05 37.43
N LYS A 278 17.15 -49.60 38.42
CA LYS A 278 17.28 -48.18 38.76
C LYS A 278 17.92 -47.36 37.63
N VAL A 279 18.95 -47.91 36.98
CA VAL A 279 19.55 -47.31 35.77
C VAL A 279 18.54 -47.16 34.65
N LEU A 280 17.65 -48.15 34.46
CA LEU A 280 16.54 -48.10 33.50
C LEU A 280 15.37 -47.20 33.95
N GLY A 281 15.49 -46.48 35.07
CA GLY A 281 14.46 -45.59 35.61
C GLY A 281 13.25 -46.32 36.19
N ARG A 282 13.41 -47.58 36.60
CA ARG A 282 12.35 -48.40 37.23
C ARG A 282 12.57 -48.51 38.73
N GLU A 283 11.46 -48.48 39.46
CA GLU A 283 11.46 -48.75 40.90
C GLU A 283 11.49 -50.27 41.14
N PRO A 284 12.50 -50.80 41.85
CA PRO A 284 12.60 -52.22 42.15
C PRO A 284 11.52 -52.64 43.16
N GLN A 285 10.91 -53.81 42.95
CA GLN A 285 9.90 -54.36 43.87
C GLN A 285 10.49 -55.05 45.11
N PHE A 286 11.75 -55.45 45.04
CA PHE A 286 12.47 -56.12 46.12
C PHE A 286 13.96 -55.79 46.01
N THR A 287 14.67 -55.76 47.13
CA THR A 287 16.07 -55.37 47.21
C THR A 287 17.00 -56.44 47.77
N ASN A 288 16.44 -57.50 48.32
CA ASN A 288 17.16 -58.65 48.88
C ASN A 288 16.31 -59.93 48.75
N GLN A 289 16.89 -61.09 49.08
CA GLN A 289 16.27 -62.40 48.98
C GLN A 289 15.04 -62.55 49.88
N GLU A 290 15.08 -61.99 51.09
CA GLU A 290 13.96 -62.08 52.04
C GLU A 290 12.73 -61.30 51.54
N GLU A 291 12.94 -60.10 51.00
CA GLU A 291 11.88 -59.30 50.37
C GLU A 291 11.31 -59.98 49.13
N PHE A 292 12.15 -60.66 48.35
CA PHE A 292 11.71 -61.44 47.20
C PHE A 292 10.83 -62.62 47.63
N GLU A 293 11.26 -63.39 48.63
CA GLU A 293 10.50 -64.54 49.14
C GLU A 293 9.17 -64.07 49.76
N ALA A 294 9.17 -62.98 50.53
CA ALA A 294 7.96 -62.38 51.09
C ALA A 294 7.00 -61.87 50.01
N LEU A 295 7.50 -61.32 48.90
CA LEU A 295 6.69 -60.93 47.74
C LEU A 295 6.07 -62.15 47.05
N MET A 296 6.83 -63.24 46.88
CA MET A 296 6.36 -64.48 46.27
C MET A 296 5.32 -65.21 47.13
N GLU A 297 5.34 -65.02 48.44
CA GLU A 297 4.33 -65.51 49.38
C GLU A 297 3.09 -64.61 49.49
N SER A 298 3.13 -63.41 48.89
CA SER A 298 2.03 -62.44 48.90
C SER A 298 1.17 -62.53 47.63
N ASP A 299 -0.10 -62.10 47.71
CA ASP A 299 -0.99 -62.01 46.54
C ASP A 299 -0.70 -60.79 45.62
N ALA A 300 0.42 -60.08 45.84
CA ALA A 300 0.77 -58.90 45.05
C ALA A 300 1.29 -59.29 43.65
N PRO A 301 0.84 -58.63 42.57
CA PRO A 301 1.28 -58.97 41.22
C PRO A 301 2.73 -58.50 40.97
N LEU A 302 3.55 -59.37 40.37
CA LEU A 302 4.86 -58.99 39.84
C LEU A 302 4.67 -57.97 38.71
N VAL A 303 5.21 -56.76 38.88
CA VAL A 303 5.20 -55.73 37.83
C VAL A 303 6.44 -55.92 36.96
N LEU A 304 6.25 -56.39 35.72
CA LEU A 304 7.35 -56.70 34.79
C LEU A 304 8.02 -55.47 34.18
#